data_AF-A0A9X9Z828-F1
#
_entry.id   AF-A0A9X9Z828-F1
#
_cell.length_a   1.000
_cell.length_b   1.000
_cell.length_c   1.000
_cell.angle_alpha   90.00
_cell.angle_beta   90.00
_cell.angle_gamma   90.00
#
_symmetry.space_group_name_H-M   'P 1'
#
loop_
_entity.id
_entity.type
_entity.pdbx_description
1 polymer ?
#
loop_
_entity_poly.entity_id
_entity_poly.type
_entity_poly.pdbx_seq_one_letter_code
_entity_poly.pdbx_strand_id
1 'polypeptide(L)'
;MANGAVIGWVQGRSEFGPRALGNRSILADPRPAENKDRINAVVKKRESYRPFAPSALEEDASEFFELPDGTRQLPFMNFVVRVREAKGNVLGAITHVDGTARLQTVSRKTNPAYWDVINAFKKRTSLPILLNTSFNNNAEPIVQSVSDAITTFLTTDLDGLVVGPFLVRKRPASLQDWSALAASLPPYASLHRVRSHIAPDRQETVCEIRMGHSAHSSMRISPELFEILMRIEGEASLGSLFDTALLDQAKREDLVKELRLVWELRGVRLHPLHAACGHDNVQSGT
;
A
#
# COMPACT_ATOMS: atom_id res chain seq x y z
N MET A 1 5.73 13.46 8.02
CA MET A 1 6.64 13.68 6.88
C MET A 1 7.91 14.41 7.29
N ALA A 2 7.91 15.68 7.72
CA ALA A 2 9.15 16.43 8.05
C ALA A 2 10.10 15.75 9.06
N ASN A 3 9.57 14.86 9.92
CA ASN A 3 10.34 14.05 10.87
C ASN A 3 10.54 12.60 10.37
N GLY A 4 10.61 12.37 9.06
CA GLY A 4 10.83 11.06 8.45
C GLY A 4 9.61 10.15 8.29
N ALA A 5 8.42 10.54 8.78
CA ALA A 5 7.23 9.69 8.68
C ALA A 5 6.70 9.52 7.24
N VAL A 6 6.40 8.29 6.84
CA VAL A 6 5.85 7.87 5.54
C VAL A 6 4.34 7.66 5.66
N ILE A 7 3.56 8.37 4.85
CA ILE A 7 2.11 8.50 5.01
C ILE A 7 1.38 7.99 3.78
N GLY A 8 0.41 7.09 3.97
CA GLY A 8 -0.59 6.78 2.94
C GLY A 8 -1.59 7.94 2.83
N TRP A 9 -1.92 8.35 1.62
CA TRP A 9 -2.72 9.54 1.34
C TRP A 9 -3.83 9.22 0.34
N VAL A 10 -5.08 9.36 0.80
CA VAL A 10 -6.30 9.10 0.02
C VAL A 10 -7.21 10.32 0.10
N GLN A 11 -7.33 11.04 -1.00
CA GLN A 11 -8.18 12.23 -1.12
C GLN A 11 -9.00 12.21 -2.40
N GLY A 12 -10.24 12.69 -2.32
CA GLY A 12 -11.11 12.93 -3.48
C GLY A 12 -11.18 11.77 -4.48
N ARG A 13 -11.32 12.14 -5.77
CA ARG A 13 -11.37 11.20 -6.89
C ARG A 13 -9.99 10.61 -7.18
N SER A 14 -9.94 9.32 -7.52
CA SER A 14 -8.70 8.69 -7.97
C SER A 14 -8.18 9.34 -9.25
N GLU A 15 -6.86 9.38 -9.38
CA GLU A 15 -6.17 9.63 -10.63
C GLU A 15 -6.38 8.48 -11.63
N PHE A 16 -6.35 8.80 -12.93
CA PHE A 16 -6.42 7.82 -14.02
C PHE A 16 -5.02 7.52 -14.55
N GLY A 17 -4.73 6.24 -14.77
CA GLY A 17 -3.44 5.76 -15.28
C GLY A 17 -2.54 5.15 -14.20
N PRO A 18 -1.29 4.78 -14.56
CA PRO A 18 -0.42 3.95 -13.71
C PRO A 18 0.33 4.75 -12.63
N ARG A 19 0.10 6.05 -12.52
CA ARG A 19 0.85 6.95 -11.62
C ARG A 19 -0.07 7.50 -10.57
N ALA A 20 0.39 7.55 -9.33
CA ALA A 20 -0.24 8.37 -8.32
C ALA A 20 0.21 9.81 -8.46
N LEU A 21 -0.75 10.72 -8.45
CA LEU A 21 -0.64 12.15 -8.74
C LEU A 21 -1.21 13.00 -7.60
N GLY A 22 -1.19 12.47 -6.38
CA GLY A 22 -1.59 13.19 -5.16
C GLY A 22 -2.96 12.84 -4.60
N ASN A 23 -3.66 11.82 -5.13
CA ASN A 23 -4.97 11.40 -4.61
C ASN A 23 -4.96 9.96 -4.07
N ARG A 24 -4.11 9.08 -4.59
CA ARG A 24 -3.87 7.71 -4.07
C ARG A 24 -2.37 7.46 -3.94
N SER A 25 -1.74 8.19 -3.01
CA SER A 25 -0.28 8.35 -2.94
C SER A 25 0.31 7.87 -1.62
N ILE A 26 1.56 7.41 -1.65
CA ILE A 26 2.41 7.33 -0.46
C ILE A 26 3.35 8.53 -0.51
N LEU A 27 3.32 9.32 0.56
CA LEU A 27 4.03 10.59 0.67
C LEU A 27 5.13 10.49 1.73
N ALA A 28 6.30 11.03 1.40
CA ALA A 28 7.43 11.10 2.32
C ALA A 28 8.30 12.34 2.11
N ASP A 29 9.24 12.53 3.02
CA ASP A 29 10.24 13.59 2.92
C ASP A 29 11.29 13.24 1.85
N PRO A 30 11.52 14.10 0.84
CA PRO A 30 12.44 13.80 -0.25
C PRO A 30 13.92 14.02 0.10
N ARG A 31 14.23 14.56 1.28
CA ARG A 31 15.60 15.01 1.61
C ARG A 31 16.56 13.86 1.94
N PRO A 32 16.28 13.00 2.94
CA PRO A 32 17.21 11.94 3.33
C PRO A 32 17.17 10.82 2.30
N ALA A 33 18.32 10.43 1.75
CA ALA A 33 18.38 9.32 0.78
C ALA A 33 17.86 8.01 1.38
N GLU A 34 18.00 7.82 2.68
CA GLU A 34 17.55 6.67 3.45
C GLU A 34 16.03 6.47 3.37
N ASN A 35 15.25 7.53 3.13
CA ASN A 35 13.80 7.41 2.95
C ASN A 35 13.45 6.61 1.68
N LYS A 36 14.29 6.68 0.64
CA LYS A 36 14.12 5.84 -0.55
C LYS A 36 14.25 4.37 -0.18
N ASP A 37 15.30 4.02 0.57
CA ASP A 37 15.58 2.64 0.96
C ASP A 37 14.51 2.11 1.91
N ARG A 38 14.07 2.95 2.86
CA ARG A 38 12.96 2.63 3.76
C ARG A 38 11.69 2.32 2.98
N ILE A 39 11.24 3.18 2.06
CA ILE A 39 9.99 2.94 1.30
C ILE A 39 10.12 1.71 0.39
N ASN A 40 11.28 1.51 -0.24
CA ASN A 40 11.54 0.34 -1.07
C ASN A 40 11.52 -0.96 -0.25
N ALA A 41 12.08 -0.99 0.96
CA ALA A 41 12.10 -2.18 1.82
C ALA A 41 10.73 -2.45 2.49
N VAL A 42 10.11 -1.40 3.02
CA VAL A 42 8.96 -1.49 3.93
C VAL A 42 7.62 -1.60 3.20
N VAL A 43 7.50 -0.98 2.03
CA VAL A 43 6.21 -0.88 1.34
C VAL A 43 6.25 -1.53 -0.03
N LYS A 44 7.31 -1.28 -0.81
CA LYS A 44 7.34 -1.67 -2.21
C LYS A 44 7.99 -3.01 -2.48
N LYS A 45 8.84 -3.50 -1.58
CA LYS A 45 9.64 -4.73 -1.72
C LYS A 45 10.25 -4.87 -3.11
N ARG A 46 10.84 -3.76 -3.60
CA ARG A 46 11.43 -3.65 -4.94
C ARG A 46 12.87 -3.19 -4.87
N GLU A 47 13.55 -3.22 -6.00
CA GLU A 47 14.99 -2.93 -6.08
C GLU A 47 15.32 -1.50 -5.59
N SER A 48 16.40 -1.37 -4.80
CA SER A 48 16.79 -0.13 -4.13
C SER A 48 17.23 1.00 -5.08
N TYR A 49 17.60 0.67 -6.31
CA TYR A 49 18.05 1.65 -7.29
C TYR A 49 16.90 2.43 -7.93
N ARG A 50 15.64 1.98 -7.81
CA ARG A 50 14.49 2.66 -8.45
C ARG A 50 14.12 3.91 -7.65
N PRO A 51 14.36 5.12 -8.17
CA PRO A 51 14.04 6.35 -7.46
C PRO A 51 12.53 6.61 -7.48
N PHE A 52 12.10 7.45 -6.54
CA PHE A 52 10.72 7.93 -6.46
C PHE A 52 10.55 9.24 -7.20
N ALA A 53 9.30 9.64 -7.44
CA ALA A 53 9.01 10.86 -8.18
C ALA A 53 8.84 12.04 -7.22
N PRO A 54 9.38 13.23 -7.55
CA PRO A 54 9.01 14.47 -6.87
C PRO A 54 7.61 14.93 -7.26
N SER A 55 6.89 15.45 -6.28
CA SER A 55 5.76 16.36 -6.47
C SER A 55 6.13 17.72 -5.89
N ALA A 56 6.25 18.73 -6.75
CA ALA A 56 6.68 20.08 -6.42
C ALA A 56 5.55 21.09 -6.66
N LEU A 57 5.49 22.17 -5.87
CA LEU A 57 4.60 23.29 -6.17
C LEU A 57 4.97 23.91 -7.53
N GLU A 58 3.96 24.17 -8.36
CA GLU A 58 4.14 24.68 -9.74
C GLU A 58 4.97 25.97 -9.76
N GLU A 59 4.70 26.88 -8.80
CA GLU A 59 5.36 28.18 -8.68
C GLU A 59 6.83 28.10 -8.22
N ASP A 60 7.24 27.00 -7.58
CA ASP A 60 8.60 26.81 -7.05
C ASP A 60 9.44 25.84 -7.90
N ALA A 61 8.82 25.08 -8.80
CA ALA A 61 9.47 23.96 -9.49
C ALA A 61 10.74 24.37 -10.27
N SER A 62 10.74 25.54 -10.90
CA SER A 62 11.88 26.03 -11.70
C SER A 62 13.12 26.38 -10.86
N GLU A 63 12.99 26.54 -9.54
CA GLU A 63 14.11 26.74 -8.63
C GLU A 63 14.90 25.44 -8.36
N PHE A 64 14.24 24.29 -8.54
CA PHE A 64 14.81 22.97 -8.23
C PHE A 64 15.10 22.12 -9.47
N PHE A 65 14.34 22.33 -10.54
CA PHE A 65 14.44 21.53 -11.76
C PHE A 65 14.65 22.41 -12.99
N GLU A 66 15.39 21.89 -13.96
CA GLU A 66 15.54 22.50 -15.28
C GLU A 66 14.30 22.16 -16.10
N LEU A 67 13.35 23.08 -16.14
CA LEU A 67 12.13 22.94 -16.92
C LEU A 67 12.39 23.33 -18.38
N PRO A 68 11.76 22.65 -19.35
CA PRO A 68 11.82 23.07 -20.76
C PRO A 68 11.31 24.51 -20.94
N ASP A 69 11.87 25.23 -21.91
CA ASP A 69 11.51 26.63 -22.17
C ASP A 69 10.00 26.80 -22.38
N GLY A 70 9.44 27.84 -21.76
CA GLY A 70 8.00 28.13 -21.78
C GLY A 70 7.11 27.15 -21.00
N THR A 71 7.67 26.07 -20.43
CA THR A 71 6.91 25.05 -19.69
C THR A 71 6.99 25.27 -18.19
N ARG A 72 5.83 25.44 -17.55
CA ARG A 72 5.71 25.45 -16.08
C ARG A 72 4.94 24.24 -15.53
N GLN A 73 4.30 23.47 -16.42
CA GLN A 73 3.37 22.43 -16.03
C GLN A 73 3.82 21.07 -16.56
N LEU A 74 4.16 20.19 -15.63
CA LEU A 74 4.43 18.77 -15.84
C LEU A 74 3.56 17.95 -14.87
N PRO A 75 2.22 17.99 -14.97
CA PRO A 75 1.33 17.50 -13.91
C PRO A 75 1.19 15.97 -13.81
N PHE A 76 1.75 15.22 -14.77
CA PHE A 76 1.44 13.79 -14.95
C PHE A 76 2.63 12.85 -14.71
N MET A 77 3.78 13.34 -14.25
CA MET A 77 5.01 12.53 -14.10
C MET A 77 5.45 11.81 -15.39
N ASN A 78 5.24 12.43 -16.55
CA ASN A 78 5.60 11.86 -17.85
C ASN A 78 6.97 12.32 -18.35
N PHE A 79 7.54 13.36 -17.74
CA PHE A 79 8.80 13.94 -18.15
C PHE A 79 9.86 13.74 -17.07
N VAL A 80 11.06 13.41 -17.52
CA VAL A 80 12.27 13.38 -16.70
C VAL A 80 13.01 14.69 -16.97
N VAL A 81 13.34 15.40 -15.90
CA VAL A 81 14.02 16.70 -15.95
C VAL A 81 15.29 16.63 -15.12
N ARG A 82 16.26 17.49 -15.43
CA ARG A 82 17.49 17.59 -14.64
C ARG A 82 17.19 18.30 -13.31
N VAL A 83 17.69 17.75 -12.21
CA VAL A 83 17.73 18.46 -10.94
C VAL A 83 18.86 19.48 -11.01
N ARG A 84 18.59 20.73 -10.66
CA ARG A 84 19.63 21.77 -10.67
C ARG A 84 20.76 21.38 -9.72
N GLU A 85 21.99 21.56 -10.17
CA GLU A 85 23.21 21.10 -9.48
C GLU A 85 23.26 21.53 -8.01
N ALA A 86 22.94 22.81 -7.73
CA ALA A 86 22.90 23.36 -6.37
C ALA A 86 21.88 22.71 -5.42
N LYS A 87 20.94 21.90 -5.95
CA LYS A 87 19.84 21.29 -5.20
C LYS A 87 19.96 19.76 -5.13
N GLY A 88 20.88 19.13 -5.86
CA GLY A 88 21.03 17.67 -5.93
C GLY A 88 21.25 17.01 -4.57
N ASN A 89 22.11 17.62 -3.72
CA ASN A 89 22.41 17.10 -2.37
C ASN A 89 21.22 17.22 -1.40
N VAL A 90 20.21 18.04 -1.71
CA VAL A 90 19.04 18.27 -0.85
C VAL A 90 17.91 17.29 -1.18
N LEU A 91 17.94 16.63 -2.35
CA LEU A 91 16.84 15.83 -2.90
C LEU A 91 17.24 14.35 -3.07
N GLY A 92 17.89 13.78 -2.05
CA GLY A 92 18.51 12.46 -2.12
C GLY A 92 17.55 11.30 -2.39
N ALA A 93 16.29 11.38 -1.96
CA ALA A 93 15.34 10.26 -2.08
C ALA A 93 14.64 10.16 -3.46
N ILE A 94 14.73 11.21 -4.28
CA ILE A 94 13.96 11.38 -5.52
C ILE A 94 14.84 11.63 -6.76
N THR A 95 16.14 11.85 -6.56
CA THR A 95 17.10 12.11 -7.64
C THR A 95 17.72 10.80 -8.10
N HIS A 96 17.73 10.58 -9.41
CA HIS A 96 18.36 9.46 -10.06
C HIS A 96 19.90 9.59 -9.98
N VAL A 97 20.63 8.48 -10.17
CA VAL A 97 22.10 8.48 -10.15
C VAL A 97 22.73 9.39 -11.22
N ASP A 98 21.99 9.71 -12.28
CA ASP A 98 22.39 10.61 -13.36
C ASP A 98 22.00 12.09 -13.12
N GLY A 99 21.48 12.41 -11.92
CA GLY A 99 21.06 13.75 -11.54
C GLY A 99 19.68 14.16 -12.06
N THR A 100 18.90 13.24 -12.63
CA THR A 100 17.55 13.54 -13.14
C THR A 100 16.44 13.16 -12.15
N ALA A 101 15.22 13.64 -12.40
CA ALA A 101 14.03 13.23 -11.65
C ALA A 101 12.77 13.30 -12.51
N ARG A 102 11.81 12.41 -12.25
CA ARG A 102 10.53 12.35 -12.96
C ARG A 102 9.47 13.22 -12.28
N LEU A 103 9.39 14.48 -12.69
CA LEU A 103 8.68 15.53 -11.96
C LEU A 103 7.16 15.51 -12.15
N GLN A 104 6.43 15.72 -11.05
CA GLN A 104 5.07 16.24 -11.02
C GLN A 104 5.08 17.70 -10.55
N THR A 105 4.53 18.63 -11.33
CA THR A 105 4.17 19.97 -10.84
C THR A 105 2.75 19.97 -10.31
N VAL A 106 2.52 20.57 -9.15
CA VAL A 106 1.22 20.60 -8.46
C VAL A 106 0.71 22.03 -8.41
N SER A 107 -0.41 22.26 -9.08
CA SER A 107 -1.10 23.55 -9.07
C SER A 107 -2.15 23.60 -7.98
N ARG A 108 -2.24 24.73 -7.27
CA ARG A 108 -3.35 24.97 -6.33
C ARG A 108 -4.72 24.94 -7.02
N LYS A 109 -4.75 25.32 -8.31
CA LYS A 109 -5.99 25.33 -9.12
C LYS A 109 -6.52 23.92 -9.37
N THR A 110 -5.64 22.94 -9.59
CA THR A 110 -6.03 21.59 -10.03
C THR A 110 -6.16 20.59 -8.89
N ASN A 111 -5.33 20.73 -7.85
CA ASN A 111 -5.39 19.87 -6.67
C ASN A 111 -5.07 20.68 -5.40
N PRO A 112 -6.03 21.46 -4.87
CA PRO A 112 -5.80 22.36 -3.74
C PRO A 112 -5.40 21.60 -2.47
N ALA A 113 -6.01 20.44 -2.18
CA ALA A 113 -5.66 19.64 -1.00
C ALA A 113 -4.22 19.13 -1.05
N TYR A 114 -3.76 18.68 -2.23
CA TYR A 114 -2.39 18.22 -2.39
C TYR A 114 -1.38 19.38 -2.42
N TRP A 115 -1.76 20.52 -3.01
CA TRP A 115 -0.97 21.74 -2.92
C TRP A 115 -0.82 22.20 -1.46
N ASP A 116 -1.90 22.18 -0.67
CA ASP A 116 -1.91 22.63 0.72
C ASP A 116 -0.98 21.76 1.60
N VAL A 117 -0.94 20.43 1.39
CA VAL A 117 -0.03 19.57 2.16
C VAL A 117 1.44 19.79 1.78
N ILE A 118 1.76 20.01 0.49
CA ILE A 118 3.12 20.34 0.05
C ILE A 118 3.52 21.72 0.58
N ASN A 119 2.62 22.72 0.53
CA ASN A 119 2.89 24.06 1.07
C ASN A 119 3.03 24.04 2.61
N ALA A 120 2.25 23.24 3.32
CA ALA A 120 2.42 23.05 4.76
C ALA A 120 3.78 22.41 5.08
N PHE A 121 4.24 21.47 4.24
CA PHE A 121 5.59 20.92 4.33
C PHE A 121 6.65 22.01 4.06
N LYS A 122 6.51 22.79 2.98
CA LYS A 122 7.36 23.95 2.66
C LYS A 122 7.52 24.90 3.85
N LYS A 123 6.41 25.29 4.49
CA LYS A 123 6.44 26.18 5.66
C LYS A 123 7.25 25.64 6.85
N ARG A 124 7.39 24.31 6.95
CA ARG A 124 8.13 23.65 8.04
C ARG A 124 9.58 23.34 7.69
N THR A 125 9.88 23.12 6.41
CA THR A 125 11.19 22.60 5.96
C THR A 125 11.91 23.51 4.97
N SER A 126 11.27 24.60 4.56
CA SER A 126 11.65 25.47 3.45
C SER A 126 11.71 24.75 2.10
N LEU A 127 11.16 23.53 1.99
CA LEU A 127 11.21 22.72 0.78
C LEU A 127 9.81 22.52 0.18
N PRO A 128 9.51 23.02 -1.03
CA PRO A 128 8.20 22.92 -1.67
C PRO A 128 8.00 21.61 -2.46
N ILE A 129 8.57 20.50 -1.95
CA ILE A 129 8.63 19.22 -2.65
C ILE A 129 8.34 18.09 -1.68
N LEU A 130 7.51 17.12 -2.11
CA LEU A 130 7.34 15.84 -1.45
C LEU A 130 7.81 14.70 -2.36
N LEU A 131 8.27 13.61 -1.75
CA LEU A 131 8.38 12.32 -2.44
C LEU A 131 6.97 11.76 -2.62
N ASN A 132 6.64 11.34 -3.83
CA ASN A 132 5.38 10.70 -4.17
C ASN A 132 5.61 9.34 -4.86
N THR A 133 4.86 8.34 -4.42
CA THR A 133 4.75 7.06 -5.11
C THR A 133 3.33 6.50 -5.04
N SER A 134 3.03 5.51 -5.88
CA SER A 134 1.71 4.87 -5.92
C SER A 134 1.33 4.32 -4.55
N PHE A 135 0.08 4.48 -4.11
CA PHE A 135 -0.37 3.82 -2.89
C PHE A 135 -0.83 2.40 -3.21
N ASN A 136 0.10 1.45 -3.04
CA ASN A 136 -0.08 0.00 -3.19
C ASN A 136 1.15 -0.73 -2.61
N ASN A 137 1.07 -2.05 -2.46
CA ASN A 137 2.25 -2.90 -2.24
C ASN A 137 2.64 -3.61 -3.55
N ASN A 138 3.47 -4.66 -3.48
CA ASN A 138 3.86 -5.47 -4.64
C ASN A 138 2.82 -6.54 -5.04
N ALA A 139 1.76 -6.73 -4.24
CA ALA A 139 0.73 -7.73 -4.46
C ALA A 139 -0.51 -7.17 -5.18
N GLU A 140 -0.68 -5.84 -5.28
CA GLU A 140 -1.93 -5.23 -5.77
C GLU A 140 -1.72 -3.91 -6.56
N PRO A 141 -2.72 -3.48 -7.36
CA PRO A 141 -2.69 -2.18 -8.04
C PRO A 141 -2.93 -1.00 -7.07
N ILE A 142 -2.95 0.23 -7.59
CA ILE A 142 -3.24 1.44 -6.78
C ILE A 142 -4.58 1.30 -6.07
N VAL A 143 -4.60 1.55 -4.76
CA VAL A 143 -5.82 1.49 -3.93
C VAL A 143 -6.93 2.36 -4.51
N GLN A 144 -8.16 1.83 -4.54
CA GLN A 144 -9.34 2.56 -5.06
C GLN A 144 -10.36 2.83 -3.96
N SER A 145 -10.59 1.86 -3.08
CA SER A 145 -11.54 1.96 -1.97
C SER A 145 -10.86 2.32 -0.64
N VAL A 146 -11.66 2.74 0.35
CA VAL A 146 -11.18 2.92 1.73
C VAL A 146 -10.72 1.58 2.32
N SER A 147 -11.39 0.48 1.98
CA SER A 147 -10.99 -0.86 2.41
C SER A 147 -9.62 -1.25 1.87
N ASP A 148 -9.32 -0.92 0.60
CA ASP A 148 -8.02 -1.17 -0.01
C ASP A 148 -6.93 -0.37 0.72
N ALA A 149 -7.21 0.91 1.02
CA ALA A 149 -6.28 1.79 1.71
C ALA A 149 -5.98 1.32 3.14
N ILE A 150 -7.02 0.92 3.89
CA ILE A 150 -6.87 0.35 5.24
C ILE A 150 -6.10 -0.96 5.18
N THR A 151 -6.44 -1.85 4.25
CA THR A 151 -5.76 -3.14 4.08
C THR A 151 -4.27 -2.94 3.76
N THR A 152 -3.96 -2.07 2.79
CA THR A 152 -2.58 -1.71 2.46
C THR A 152 -1.84 -1.11 3.66
N PHE A 153 -2.50 -0.19 4.37
CA PHE A 153 -1.93 0.44 5.55
C PHE A 153 -1.62 -0.57 6.67
N LEU A 154 -2.53 -1.49 6.97
CA LEU A 154 -2.34 -2.50 8.01
C LEU A 154 -1.29 -3.56 7.62
N THR A 155 -1.12 -3.83 6.32
CA THR A 155 -0.20 -4.86 5.79
C THR A 155 1.17 -4.33 5.33
N THR A 156 1.47 -3.05 5.53
CA THR A 156 2.79 -2.42 5.21
C THR A 156 3.26 -1.57 6.38
N ASP A 157 4.54 -1.25 6.57
CA ASP A 157 4.97 -0.41 7.73
C ASP A 157 4.89 1.11 7.49
N LEU A 158 3.79 1.55 6.87
CA LEU A 158 3.42 2.97 6.83
C LEU A 158 3.18 3.51 8.25
N ASP A 159 3.66 4.74 8.50
CA ASP A 159 3.58 5.39 9.83
C ASP A 159 2.19 5.97 10.13
N GLY A 160 1.43 6.27 9.08
CA GLY A 160 0.08 6.80 9.18
C GLY A 160 -0.67 6.74 7.86
N LEU A 161 -1.98 6.89 7.94
CA LEU A 161 -2.88 6.91 6.80
C LEU A 161 -3.82 8.11 6.93
N VAL A 162 -3.91 8.92 5.88
CA VAL A 162 -4.92 9.98 5.75
C VAL A 162 -5.97 9.53 4.73
N VAL A 163 -7.23 9.49 5.15
CA VAL A 163 -8.38 9.23 4.27
C VAL A 163 -9.40 10.34 4.47
N GLY A 164 -9.57 11.20 3.46
CA GLY A 164 -10.41 12.38 3.61
C GLY A 164 -9.97 13.22 4.82
N PRO A 165 -10.86 13.57 5.77
CA PRO A 165 -10.51 14.36 6.94
C PRO A 165 -9.85 13.56 8.08
N PHE A 166 -9.73 12.23 7.95
CA PHE A 166 -9.27 11.38 9.03
C PHE A 166 -7.77 11.10 8.95
N LEU A 167 -7.08 11.19 10.09
CA LEU A 167 -5.72 10.69 10.28
C LEU A 167 -5.75 9.44 11.16
N VAL A 168 -5.30 8.32 10.60
CA VAL A 168 -5.26 7.01 11.25
C VAL A 168 -3.82 6.65 11.60
N ARG A 169 -3.61 6.14 12.82
CA ARG A 169 -2.34 5.60 13.30
C ARG A 169 -2.55 4.17 13.79
N LYS A 170 -1.53 3.34 13.63
CA LYS A 170 -1.56 1.98 14.16
C LYS A 170 -1.43 2.00 15.67
N ARG A 171 -2.11 1.05 16.31
CA ARG A 171 -1.85 0.64 17.69
C ARG A 171 -1.41 -0.84 17.69
N PRO A 172 -0.71 -1.31 18.72
CA PRO A 172 -0.51 -2.73 18.93
C PRO A 172 -1.86 -3.47 18.89
N ALA A 173 -1.91 -4.56 18.13
CA ALA A 173 -3.08 -5.43 18.03
C ALA A 173 -2.88 -6.64 18.95
N SER A 174 -3.86 -6.89 19.81
CA SER A 174 -3.93 -8.08 20.67
C SER A 174 -4.49 -9.28 19.90
N LEU A 175 -4.35 -10.48 20.43
CA LEU A 175 -5.00 -11.68 19.88
C LEU A 175 -6.52 -11.51 19.79
N GLN A 176 -7.12 -10.80 20.75
CA GLN A 176 -8.56 -10.51 20.76
C GLN A 176 -8.97 -9.59 19.60
N ASP A 177 -8.17 -8.58 19.28
CA ASP A 177 -8.41 -7.70 18.13
C ASP A 177 -8.45 -8.51 16.81
N TRP A 178 -7.53 -9.45 16.65
CA TRP A 178 -7.51 -10.35 15.49
C TRP A 178 -8.67 -11.32 15.49
N SER A 179 -9.00 -11.89 16.65
CA SER A 179 -10.10 -12.84 16.81
C SER A 179 -11.47 -12.22 16.53
N ALA A 180 -11.61 -10.90 16.66
CA ALA A 180 -12.82 -10.16 16.33
C ALA A 180 -13.04 -9.94 14.82
N LEU A 181 -12.06 -10.21 13.97
CA LEU A 181 -12.19 -10.08 12.52
C LEU A 181 -12.86 -11.32 11.93
N ALA A 182 -13.52 -11.14 10.79
CA ALA A 182 -13.91 -12.21 9.89
C ALA A 182 -12.89 -12.37 8.76
N ALA A 183 -12.84 -13.57 8.19
CA ALA A 183 -12.01 -13.88 7.03
C ALA A 183 -12.89 -14.29 5.85
N SER A 184 -12.47 -13.95 4.64
CA SER A 184 -13.09 -14.42 3.40
C SER A 184 -12.03 -14.67 2.32
N LEU A 185 -12.32 -15.60 1.41
CA LEU A 185 -11.48 -15.81 0.24
C LEU A 185 -11.82 -14.78 -0.84
N PRO A 186 -10.83 -14.07 -1.42
CA PRO A 186 -11.06 -13.29 -2.62
C PRO A 186 -11.66 -14.16 -3.75
N PRO A 187 -12.44 -13.58 -4.69
CA PRO A 187 -13.06 -14.34 -5.79
C PRO A 187 -12.06 -15.09 -6.69
N TYR A 188 -10.80 -14.66 -6.70
CA TYR A 188 -9.73 -15.28 -7.48
C TYR A 188 -8.90 -16.31 -6.68
N ALA A 189 -9.20 -16.51 -5.40
CA ALA A 189 -8.48 -17.40 -4.52
C ALA A 189 -9.28 -18.69 -4.29
N SER A 190 -8.59 -19.83 -4.27
CA SER A 190 -9.19 -21.13 -3.96
C SER A 190 -8.24 -21.98 -3.13
N LEU A 191 -8.81 -22.82 -2.25
CA LEU A 191 -8.06 -23.73 -1.39
C LEU A 191 -7.86 -25.08 -2.09
N HIS A 192 -6.63 -25.57 -2.08
CA HIS A 192 -6.27 -26.87 -2.67
C HIS A 192 -5.48 -27.71 -1.67
N ARG A 193 -5.76 -29.01 -1.66
CA ARG A 193 -4.96 -30.01 -0.98
C ARG A 193 -4.40 -30.96 -2.02
N VAL A 194 -3.08 -30.94 -2.20
CA VAL A 194 -2.41 -31.64 -3.30
C VAL A 194 -1.23 -32.46 -2.81
N ARG A 195 -0.92 -33.56 -3.50
CA ARG A 195 0.35 -34.27 -3.30
C ARG A 195 1.44 -33.54 -4.08
N SER A 196 2.52 -33.17 -3.39
CA SER A 196 3.66 -32.46 -3.98
C SER A 196 4.97 -33.12 -3.57
N HIS A 197 5.94 -33.16 -4.48
CA HIS A 197 7.30 -33.57 -4.16
C HIS A 197 7.99 -32.45 -3.39
N ILE A 198 8.34 -32.73 -2.14
CA ILE A 198 9.12 -31.82 -1.30
C ILE A 198 10.61 -32.19 -1.29
N ALA A 199 10.92 -33.43 -1.69
CA ALA A 199 12.25 -33.92 -2.02
C ALA A 199 12.12 -34.95 -3.17
N PRO A 200 13.22 -35.33 -3.85
CA PRO A 200 13.19 -36.26 -4.98
C PRO A 200 12.46 -37.57 -4.70
N ASP A 201 12.50 -38.06 -3.46
CA ASP A 201 11.92 -39.32 -2.98
C ASP A 201 10.77 -39.15 -1.96
N ARG A 202 10.42 -37.90 -1.61
CA ARG A 202 9.41 -37.60 -0.57
C ARG A 202 8.26 -36.80 -1.14
N GLN A 203 7.11 -37.45 -1.24
CA GLN A 203 5.83 -36.81 -1.50
C GLN A 203 5.10 -36.55 -0.19
N GLU A 204 4.56 -35.34 -0.05
CA GLU A 204 3.67 -35.00 1.05
C GLU A 204 2.40 -34.34 0.54
N THR A 205 1.34 -34.47 1.33
CA THR A 205 0.13 -33.69 1.14
C THR A 205 0.37 -32.28 1.64
N VAL A 206 0.29 -31.32 0.73
CA VAL A 206 0.48 -29.89 0.99
C VAL A 206 -0.86 -29.18 0.84
N CYS A 207 -1.11 -28.23 1.73
CA CYS A 207 -2.23 -27.31 1.64
C CYS A 207 -1.76 -25.99 1.00
N GLU A 208 -2.51 -25.47 0.04
CA GLU A 208 -2.15 -24.24 -0.66
C GLU A 208 -3.37 -23.37 -1.00
N ILE A 209 -3.15 -22.07 -1.08
CA ILE A 209 -4.07 -21.11 -1.69
C ILE A 209 -3.57 -20.83 -3.11
N ARG A 210 -4.41 -21.08 -4.11
CA ARG A 210 -4.12 -20.72 -5.50
C ARG A 210 -4.80 -19.40 -5.82
N MET A 211 -4.02 -18.43 -6.31
CA MET A 211 -4.48 -17.09 -6.67
C MET A 211 -4.40 -16.93 -8.19
N GLY A 212 -5.54 -16.66 -8.84
CA GLY A 212 -5.63 -16.51 -10.29
C GLY A 212 -5.77 -17.84 -11.06
N HIS A 213 -5.74 -17.77 -12.39
CA HIS A 213 -5.96 -18.92 -13.27
C HIS A 213 -4.72 -19.77 -13.57
N SER A 214 -3.52 -19.30 -13.22
CA SER A 214 -2.29 -20.06 -13.45
C SER A 214 -1.79 -20.72 -12.16
N ALA A 215 -1.38 -21.98 -12.25
CA ALA A 215 -0.84 -22.76 -11.12
C ALA A 215 0.48 -22.19 -10.55
N HIS A 216 1.04 -21.13 -11.13
CA HIS A 216 2.31 -20.52 -10.73
C HIS A 216 2.17 -19.43 -9.66
N SER A 217 0.95 -19.06 -9.29
CA SER A 217 0.69 -18.14 -8.20
C SER A 217 -0.04 -18.87 -7.07
N SER A 218 0.62 -19.87 -6.48
CA SER A 218 0.14 -20.55 -5.27
C SER A 218 1.00 -20.21 -4.07
N MET A 219 0.40 -20.22 -2.88
CA MET A 219 1.12 -20.11 -1.61
C MET A 219 0.78 -21.30 -0.72
N ARG A 220 1.81 -21.88 -0.11
CA ARG A 220 1.62 -22.94 0.88
C ARG A 220 1.11 -22.33 2.19
N ILE A 221 0.20 -23.05 2.83
CA ILE A 221 -0.33 -22.73 4.15
C ILE A 221 -0.30 -23.97 5.04
N SER A 222 -0.32 -23.76 6.35
CA SER A 222 -0.43 -24.84 7.33
C SER A 222 -1.74 -25.62 7.14
N PRO A 223 -1.75 -26.93 7.47
CA PRO A 223 -2.97 -27.71 7.51
C PRO A 223 -4.04 -27.07 8.43
N GLU A 224 -3.62 -26.50 9.56
CA GLU A 224 -4.49 -25.84 10.51
C GLU A 224 -5.17 -24.61 9.89
N LEU A 225 -4.41 -23.74 9.22
CA LEU A 225 -4.99 -22.58 8.54
C LEU A 225 -5.93 -23.04 7.41
N PHE A 226 -5.57 -24.08 6.66
CA PHE A 226 -6.43 -24.64 5.63
C PHE A 226 -7.79 -25.08 6.18
N GLU A 227 -7.80 -25.83 7.30
CA GLU A 227 -9.04 -26.26 7.95
C GLU A 227 -9.88 -25.09 8.45
N ILE A 228 -9.25 -24.03 8.99
CA ILE A 228 -9.95 -22.81 9.39
C ILE A 228 -10.58 -22.11 8.18
N LEU A 229 -9.84 -21.95 7.07
CA LEU A 229 -10.34 -21.28 5.88
C LEU A 229 -11.44 -22.09 5.17
N MET A 230 -11.40 -23.43 5.24
CA MET A 230 -12.46 -24.31 4.75
C MET A 230 -13.78 -24.17 5.52
N ARG A 231 -13.73 -23.72 6.78
CA ARG A 231 -14.89 -23.51 7.65
C ARG A 231 -15.45 -22.09 7.58
N ILE A 232 -14.91 -21.23 6.71
CA ILE A 232 -15.46 -19.90 6.50
C ILE A 232 -16.86 -20.04 5.88
N GLU A 233 -17.87 -19.90 6.72
CA GLU A 233 -19.28 -19.82 6.34
C GLU A 233 -19.90 -18.56 6.94
N GLY A 234 -20.56 -17.75 6.11
CA GLY A 234 -21.23 -16.53 6.56
C GLY A 234 -20.29 -15.52 7.21
N GLU A 235 -20.68 -15.01 8.38
CA GLU A 235 -19.93 -13.99 9.14
C GLU A 235 -19.32 -14.55 10.43
N ALA A 236 -18.76 -15.76 10.40
CA ALA A 236 -18.05 -16.28 11.57
C ALA A 236 -16.78 -15.45 11.85
N SER A 237 -16.58 -15.10 13.12
CA SER A 237 -15.34 -14.47 13.58
C SER A 237 -14.20 -15.49 13.60
N LEU A 238 -12.96 -15.02 13.44
CA LEU A 238 -11.78 -15.86 13.61
C LEU A 238 -11.75 -16.51 15.01
N GLY A 239 -12.16 -15.78 16.04
CA GLY A 239 -12.29 -16.30 17.40
C GLY A 239 -13.23 -17.50 17.48
N SER A 240 -14.44 -17.40 16.91
CA SER A 240 -15.40 -18.51 16.87
C SER A 240 -14.92 -19.71 16.06
N LEU A 241 -14.17 -19.46 14.97
CA LEU A 241 -13.56 -20.54 14.18
C LEU A 241 -12.45 -21.24 14.97
N PHE A 242 -11.62 -20.48 15.70
CA PHE A 242 -10.58 -21.02 16.57
C PHE A 242 -11.15 -21.82 17.75
N ASP A 243 -12.25 -21.35 18.35
CA ASP A 243 -12.96 -22.05 19.42
C ASP A 243 -13.54 -23.38 18.92
N THR A 244 -14.18 -23.37 17.75
CA THR A 244 -14.74 -24.58 17.12
C THR A 244 -13.65 -25.58 16.73
N ALA A 245 -12.45 -25.11 16.44
CA ALA A 245 -11.27 -25.94 16.19
C ALA A 245 -10.53 -26.35 17.48
N LEU A 246 -11.02 -25.97 18.66
CA LEU A 246 -10.43 -26.28 19.97
C LEU A 246 -8.95 -25.88 20.08
N LEU A 247 -8.59 -24.75 19.48
CA LEU A 247 -7.20 -24.27 19.46
C LEU A 247 -6.82 -23.62 20.79
N ASP A 248 -5.68 -24.05 21.34
CA ASP A 248 -5.03 -23.37 22.46
C ASP A 248 -4.48 -21.99 22.06
N GLN A 249 -4.04 -21.21 23.06
CA GLN A 249 -3.57 -19.85 22.84
C GLN A 249 -2.35 -19.77 21.92
N ALA A 250 -1.37 -20.67 22.08
CA ALA A 250 -0.13 -20.64 21.30
C ALA A 250 -0.42 -20.89 19.81
N LYS A 251 -1.30 -21.87 19.51
CA LYS A 251 -1.73 -22.16 18.13
C LYS A 251 -2.50 -21.00 17.50
N ARG A 252 -3.35 -20.31 18.27
CA ARG A 252 -4.05 -19.12 17.78
C ARG A 252 -3.08 -18.00 17.40
N GLU A 253 -2.08 -17.77 18.23
CA GLU A 253 -1.04 -16.76 17.96
C GLU A 253 -0.25 -17.09 16.69
N ASP A 254 0.13 -18.35 16.49
CA ASP A 254 0.85 -18.79 15.30
C ASP A 254 -0.01 -18.71 14.03
N LEU A 255 -1.28 -19.10 14.11
CA LEU A 255 -2.22 -18.95 13.00
C LEU A 255 -2.47 -17.48 12.65
N VAL A 256 -2.56 -16.59 13.62
CA VAL A 256 -2.71 -15.15 13.35
C VAL A 256 -1.47 -14.59 12.65
N LYS A 257 -0.26 -15.03 13.02
CA LYS A 257 0.97 -14.64 12.32
C LYS A 257 0.94 -15.11 10.86
N GLU A 258 0.57 -16.36 10.62
CA GLU A 258 0.47 -16.92 9.27
C GLU A 258 -0.62 -16.20 8.45
N LEU A 259 -1.81 -16.02 9.02
CA LEU A 259 -2.94 -15.35 8.38
C LEU A 259 -2.58 -13.91 7.98
N ARG A 260 -1.77 -13.20 8.79
CA ARG A 260 -1.25 -11.88 8.43
C ARG A 260 -0.36 -11.91 7.19
N LEU A 261 0.50 -12.92 7.05
CA LEU A 261 1.34 -13.10 5.86
C LEU A 261 0.49 -13.40 4.62
N VAL A 262 -0.52 -14.26 4.77
CA VAL A 262 -1.48 -14.57 3.70
C VAL A 262 -2.28 -13.34 3.30
N TRP A 263 -2.69 -12.51 4.26
CA TRP A 263 -3.44 -11.28 4.01
C TRP A 263 -2.59 -10.22 3.29
N GLU A 264 -1.32 -10.08 3.69
CA GLU A 264 -0.36 -9.19 3.03
C GLU A 264 -0.19 -9.51 1.53
N LEU A 265 -0.23 -10.79 1.18
CA LEU A 265 -0.17 -11.29 -0.19
C LEU A 265 -1.54 -11.40 -0.88
N ARG A 266 -2.60 -10.90 -0.23
CA ARG A 266 -3.98 -10.91 -0.73
C ARG A 266 -4.54 -12.30 -1.01
N GLY A 267 -4.00 -13.34 -0.37
CA GLY A 267 -4.54 -14.71 -0.43
C GLY A 267 -5.84 -14.87 0.37
N VAL A 268 -6.06 -14.01 1.35
CA VAL A 268 -7.28 -13.91 2.16
C VAL A 268 -7.66 -12.44 2.33
N ARG A 269 -8.92 -12.16 2.65
CA ARG A 269 -9.39 -10.84 3.11
C ARG A 269 -9.74 -10.94 4.58
N LEU A 270 -9.24 -10.00 5.37
CA LEU A 270 -9.68 -9.79 6.74
C LEU A 270 -10.48 -8.50 6.83
N HIS A 271 -11.61 -8.56 7.51
CA HIS A 271 -12.51 -7.42 7.66
C HIS A 271 -13.23 -7.52 9.01
N PRO A 272 -13.74 -6.40 9.54
CA PRO A 272 -14.67 -6.45 10.66
C PRO A 272 -15.87 -7.35 10.34
N LEU A 273 -16.41 -8.01 11.36
CA LEU A 273 -17.79 -8.53 11.32
C LEU A 273 -18.71 -7.34 11.03
N HIS A 274 -19.71 -7.49 10.16
CA HIS A 274 -20.47 -6.34 9.66
C HIS A 274 -20.96 -5.41 10.79
N ALA A 275 -20.66 -4.12 10.66
CA ALA A 275 -21.71 -3.13 10.81
C ALA A 275 -22.38 -3.01 9.44
N ALA A 276 -23.57 -3.61 9.26
CA ALA A 276 -24.42 -3.59 8.06
C ALA A 276 -23.91 -2.75 6.86
N CYS A 277 -23.24 -3.35 5.87
CA CYS A 277 -23.16 -2.77 4.54
C CYS A 277 -24.55 -2.82 3.92
N GLY A 278 -25.19 -1.66 3.82
CA GLY A 278 -26.24 -1.45 2.85
C GLY A 278 -25.72 -1.83 1.47
N HIS A 279 -26.46 -2.68 0.78
CA HIS A 279 -26.31 -2.89 -0.64
C HIS A 279 -26.37 -1.53 -1.35
N ASP A 280 -25.26 -1.09 -1.93
CA ASP A 280 -25.29 -0.11 -3.03
C ASP A 280 -25.90 -0.81 -4.25
N ASN A 281 -27.22 -0.95 -4.23
CA ASN A 281 -28.01 -1.06 -5.44
C ASN A 281 -27.96 0.32 -6.11
N VAL A 282 -26.92 0.56 -6.90
CA VAL A 282 -27.00 1.55 -7.97
C VAL A 282 -27.94 0.97 -9.01
N GLN A 283 -29.24 1.20 -8.81
CA GLN A 283 -30.20 1.10 -9.89
C GLN A 283 -29.78 2.09 -10.97
N SER A 284 -29.43 1.53 -12.14
CA SER A 284 -29.41 2.24 -13.41
C SER A 284 -30.78 2.85 -13.65
N GLY A 285 -30.90 4.15 -13.38
CA GLY A 285 -32.02 4.99 -13.80
C GLY A 285 -31.62 5.74 -15.06
N THR A 286 -32.35 5.42 -16.13
CA THR A 286 -32.37 6.02 -17.47
C THR A 286 -32.41 7.54 -17.49
#